data_AF-A0A822HEL7-F1
#
_entry.id   AF-A0A822HEL7-F1
#
_cell.length_a   1.000
_cell.length_b   1.000
_cell.length_c   1.000
_cell.angle_alpha   90.00
_cell.angle_beta   90.00
_cell.angle_gamma   90.00
#
_symmetry.space_group_name_H-M   'P 1'
#
loop_
_entity.id
_entity.type
_entity.pdbx_description
1 polymer ?
#
loop_
_entity_poly.entity_id
_entity_poly.type
_entity_poly.pdbx_seq_one_letter_code
_entity_poly.pdbx_strand_id
1 'polypeptide(L)'
;MPNEDCQNTMQQLRAVVNQVNPCKTAEQCIQQITKNQEEISFVISSGALGQHLVPSIHGMAKLNAIYIFCRKKERYQDWARNWSKIQGVHTTIKHICEKLATAIKQCNQDHMS
;
A
#
# COMPACT_ATOMS: atom_id res chain seq x y z
N MET A 1 3.10 -10.62 21.04
CA MET A 1 3.94 -11.26 20.00
C MET A 1 3.33 -10.91 18.64
N PRO A 2 4.10 -10.52 17.61
CA PRO A 2 3.52 -10.43 16.26
C PRO A 2 3.02 -11.82 15.89
N ASN A 3 1.80 -11.96 15.37
CA ASN A 3 1.33 -13.26 14.90
C ASN A 3 2.22 -13.74 13.73
N GLU A 4 2.33 -15.05 13.53
CA GLU A 4 3.12 -15.63 12.44
C GLU A 4 2.69 -15.07 11.06
N ASP A 5 1.39 -14.76 10.88
CA ASP A 5 0.89 -14.14 9.65
C ASP A 5 1.54 -12.77 9.37
N CYS A 6 1.82 -11.98 10.40
CA CYS A 6 2.45 -10.67 10.30
C CYS A 6 3.92 -10.81 9.92
N GLN A 7 4.64 -11.77 10.53
CA GLN A 7 6.02 -12.06 10.17
C GLN A 7 6.14 -12.54 8.72
N ASN A 8 5.27 -13.47 8.32
CA ASN A 8 5.22 -13.98 6.95
C ASN A 8 4.88 -12.87 5.94
N THR A 9 3.90 -12.01 6.26
CA THR A 9 3.55 -10.84 5.44
C THR A 9 4.73 -9.90 5.25
N MET A 10 5.44 -9.58 6.33
CA MET A 10 6.61 -8.69 6.28
C MET A 10 7.76 -9.30 5.48
N GLN A 11 8.00 -10.61 5.59
CA GLN A 11 9.01 -11.32 4.81
C GLN A 11 8.68 -11.28 3.32
N GLN A 12 7.44 -11.56 2.93
CA GLN A 12 7.01 -11.51 1.53
C GLN A 12 7.09 -10.10 0.94
N LEU A 13 6.80 -9.06 1.73
CA LEU A 13 6.94 -7.67 1.27
C LEU A 13 8.40 -7.28 1.07
N ARG A 14 9.28 -7.62 2.00
CA ARG A 14 10.72 -7.34 1.90
C ARG A 14 11.42 -8.06 0.74
N ALA A 15 10.84 -9.14 0.23
CA ALA A 15 11.33 -9.78 -0.98
C ALA A 15 11.03 -8.98 -2.27
N VAL A 16 10.12 -8.01 -2.21
CA VAL A 16 9.69 -7.20 -3.37
C VAL A 16 10.16 -5.75 -3.26
N VAL A 17 10.20 -5.19 -2.04
CA VAL A 17 10.62 -3.80 -1.79
C VAL A 17 11.81 -3.71 -0.87
N ASN A 18 12.66 -2.71 -1.11
CA ASN A 18 13.86 -2.45 -0.31
C ASN A 18 13.52 -2.05 1.13
N GLN A 19 12.41 -1.32 1.33
CA GLN A 19 12.02 -0.80 2.62
C GLN A 19 10.53 -1.00 2.88
N VAL A 20 10.21 -1.46 4.08
CA VAL A 20 8.84 -1.57 4.59
C VAL A 20 8.76 -0.80 5.90
N ASN A 21 7.93 0.24 5.95
CA ASN A 21 7.76 1.11 7.10
C ASN A 21 6.39 0.89 7.75
N PRO A 22 6.28 0.13 8.85
CA PRO A 22 5.02 -0.06 9.54
C PRO A 22 4.51 1.26 10.13
N CYS A 23 3.25 1.58 9.88
CA CYS A 23 2.58 2.77 10.41
C CYS A 23 1.43 2.33 11.32
N LYS A 24 1.31 2.95 12.50
CA LYS A 24 0.19 2.70 13.43
C LYS A 24 -0.92 3.74 13.31
N THR A 25 -0.58 4.93 12.84
CA THR A 25 -1.53 6.05 12.67
C THR A 25 -1.45 6.64 11.26
N ALA A 26 -2.45 7.44 10.90
CA ALA A 26 -2.47 8.12 9.62
C ALA A 26 -1.36 9.17 9.51
N GLU A 27 -1.09 9.91 10.59
CA GLU A 27 -0.05 10.93 10.67
C GLU A 27 1.33 10.31 10.45
N GLN A 28 1.60 9.15 11.07
CA GLN A 28 2.84 8.41 10.83
C GLN A 28 2.97 8.01 9.35
N CYS A 29 1.88 7.54 8.74
CA CYS A 29 1.88 7.17 7.33
C CYS A 29 2.17 8.36 6.42
N ILE A 30 1.52 9.50 6.68
CA ILE A 30 1.75 10.76 5.97
C ILE A 30 3.22 11.18 6.09
N GLN A 31 3.77 11.18 7.31
CA GLN A 31 5.16 11.53 7.55
C GLN A 31 6.12 10.62 6.75
N GLN A 32 5.88 9.31 6.71
CA GLN A 32 6.70 8.38 5.92
C GLN A 32 6.62 8.70 4.42
N ILE A 33 5.43 8.93 3.87
CA ILE A 33 5.23 9.27 2.45
C ILE A 33 5.94 10.58 2.10
N THR A 34 5.93 11.56 3.00
CA THR A 34 6.52 12.87 2.73
C THR A 34 8.01 12.96 3.01
N LYS A 35 8.58 12.00 3.76
CA LYS A 35 9.94 12.07 4.32
C LYS A 35 11.02 12.31 3.26
N ASN A 36 11.00 11.54 2.18
CA ASN A 36 12.00 11.62 1.11
C ASN A 36 11.34 12.24 -0.13
N GLN A 37 11.97 13.25 -0.74
CA GLN A 37 11.40 13.97 -1.90
C GLN A 37 11.49 13.18 -3.21
N GLU A 38 12.46 12.28 -3.30
CA GLU A 38 12.80 11.54 -4.52
C GLU A 38 12.16 10.15 -4.57
N GLU A 39 11.49 9.72 -3.48
CA GLU A 39 10.92 8.38 -3.39
C GLU A 39 9.42 8.36 -3.69
N ILE A 40 9.03 7.45 -4.57
CA ILE A 40 7.63 7.08 -4.77
C ILE A 40 7.23 6.05 -3.70
N SER A 41 6.10 6.31 -3.05
CA SER A 41 5.54 5.47 -1.99
C SER A 41 4.37 4.62 -2.48
N PHE A 42 4.29 3.42 -1.92
CA PHE A 42 3.16 2.51 -2.02
C PHE A 42 2.59 2.26 -0.61
N VAL A 43 1.27 2.24 -0.47
CA VAL A 43 0.62 2.04 0.84
C VAL A 43 -0.19 0.76 0.84
N ILE A 44 -0.02 -0.05 1.89
CA ILE A 44 -0.87 -1.20 2.17
C ILE A 44 -1.62 -0.92 3.46
N SER A 45 -2.94 -1.03 3.45
CA SER A 45 -3.78 -0.76 4.61
C SER A 45 -4.87 -1.81 4.77
N SER A 46 -5.41 -1.95 5.99
CA SER A 46 -6.64 -2.72 6.19
C SER A 46 -7.84 -1.96 5.62
N GLY A 47 -8.98 -2.63 5.39
CA GLY A 47 -10.20 -1.96 4.92
C GLY A 47 -10.69 -0.87 5.88
N ALA A 48 -10.73 -1.18 7.19
CA ALA A 48 -11.21 -0.25 8.21
C ALA A 48 -10.28 0.97 8.36
N LEU A 49 -8.97 0.75 8.44
CA LEU A 49 -8.00 1.84 8.55
C LEU A 49 -7.92 2.64 7.24
N GLY A 50 -8.03 1.95 6.10
CA GLY A 50 -8.05 2.56 4.76
C GLY A 50 -9.16 3.60 4.61
N GLN A 51 -10.37 3.33 5.12
CA GLN A 51 -11.48 4.30 5.08
C GLN A 51 -11.15 5.64 5.73
N HIS A 52 -10.29 5.64 6.75
CA HIS A 52 -9.88 6.85 7.46
C HIS A 52 -8.61 7.47 6.84
N LEU A 53 -7.69 6.64 6.37
CA LEU A 53 -6.39 7.08 5.84
C LEU A 53 -6.47 7.62 4.41
N VAL A 54 -7.18 6.94 3.52
CA VAL A 54 -7.17 7.23 2.08
C VAL A 54 -7.60 8.67 1.75
N PRO A 55 -8.66 9.24 2.36
CA PRO A 55 -9.04 10.63 2.11
C PRO A 55 -7.90 11.63 2.32
N SER A 56 -6.99 11.35 3.26
CA SER A 56 -5.87 12.25 3.57
C SER A 56 -4.68 12.10 2.63
N ILE A 57 -4.51 10.94 1.99
CA ILE A 57 -3.29 10.63 1.22
C ILE A 57 -3.49 10.50 -0.28
N HIS A 58 -4.73 10.29 -0.76
CA HIS A 58 -4.96 9.97 -2.17
C HIS A 58 -4.49 11.08 -3.14
N GLY A 59 -4.49 12.34 -2.71
CA GLY A 59 -4.04 13.48 -3.51
C GLY A 59 -2.51 13.65 -3.58
N MET A 60 -1.74 12.92 -2.76
CA MET A 60 -0.30 13.13 -2.66
C MET A 60 0.41 12.65 -3.93
N ALA A 61 1.17 13.53 -4.59
CA ALA A 61 1.90 13.20 -5.82
C ALA A 61 2.86 12.00 -5.64
N LYS A 62 3.51 11.92 -4.48
CA LYS A 62 4.45 10.82 -4.14
C LYS A 62 3.79 9.48 -3.90
N LEU A 63 2.47 9.41 -3.78
CA LEU A 63 1.75 8.16 -3.59
C LEU A 63 1.32 7.62 -4.95
N ASN A 64 1.91 6.50 -5.38
CA ASN A 64 1.56 5.87 -6.66
C ASN A 64 0.30 5.02 -6.53
N ALA A 65 0.29 4.08 -5.59
CA ALA A 65 -0.82 3.16 -5.41
C ALA A 65 -1.07 2.80 -3.94
N ILE A 66 -2.33 2.44 -3.67
CA ILE A 66 -2.83 1.95 -2.39
C ILE A 66 -3.42 0.56 -2.61
N TYR A 67 -3.04 -0.40 -1.76
CA TYR A 67 -3.59 -1.74 -1.76
C TYR A 67 -4.32 -1.99 -0.43
N ILE A 68 -5.56 -2.46 -0.51
CA ILE A 68 -6.33 -2.79 0.69
C ILE A 68 -6.19 -4.29 0.97
N PHE A 69 -5.57 -4.64 2.10
CA PHE A 69 -5.45 -6.02 2.56
C PHE A 69 -6.55 -6.33 3.58
N CYS A 70 -7.57 -7.09 3.18
CA CYS A 70 -8.69 -7.42 4.05
C CYS A 70 -9.37 -8.73 3.64
N ARG A 71 -9.68 -9.58 4.62
CA ARG A 71 -10.46 -10.81 4.41
C ARG A 71 -11.92 -10.52 3.99
N LYS A 72 -12.50 -9.40 4.44
CA LYS A 72 -13.88 -8.99 4.14
C LYS A 72 -13.91 -8.13 2.87
N LYS A 73 -13.52 -8.70 1.73
CA LYS A 73 -13.36 -7.98 0.46
C LYS A 73 -14.61 -7.20 0.06
N GLU A 74 -15.76 -7.89 0.02
CA GLU A 74 -17.06 -7.34 -0.41
C GLU A 74 -17.43 -6.07 0.36
N ARG A 75 -17.19 -6.04 1.68
CA ARG A 75 -17.49 -4.89 2.54
C ARG A 75 -16.80 -3.60 2.10
N TYR A 76 -15.59 -3.70 1.54
CA TYR A 76 -14.76 -2.54 1.23
C TYR A 76 -14.60 -2.31 -0.27
N GLN A 77 -15.13 -3.20 -1.11
CA GLN A 77 -14.85 -3.14 -2.54
C GLN A 77 -15.51 -1.95 -3.24
N ASP A 78 -16.76 -1.63 -2.89
CA ASP A 78 -17.45 -0.48 -3.49
C ASP A 78 -16.87 0.85 -3.01
N TRP A 79 -16.56 0.96 -1.72
CA TRP A 79 -15.82 2.11 -1.21
C TRP A 79 -14.47 2.27 -1.91
N ALA A 80 -13.72 1.18 -2.10
CA ALA A 80 -12.39 1.20 -2.72
C ALA A 80 -12.45 1.70 -4.18
N ARG A 81 -13.50 1.33 -4.93
CA ARG A 81 -13.71 1.77 -6.32
C ARG A 81 -13.87 3.28 -6.47
N ASN A 82 -14.26 3.98 -5.41
CA ASN A 82 -14.42 5.44 -5.43
C ASN A 82 -13.07 6.20 -5.40
N TRP A 83 -11.94 5.50 -5.22
CA TRP A 83 -10.62 6.11 -5.11
C TRP A 83 -9.69 5.59 -6.22
N SER A 84 -9.29 6.48 -7.14
CA SER A 84 -8.49 6.13 -8.31
C SER A 84 -7.13 5.50 -7.99
N LYS A 85 -6.52 5.86 -6.85
CA LYS A 85 -5.24 5.29 -6.41
C LYS A 85 -5.36 3.95 -5.70
N ILE A 86 -6.57 3.48 -5.38
CA ILE A 86 -6.75 2.14 -4.82
C ILE A 86 -6.71 1.10 -5.94
N GLN A 87 -5.70 0.23 -5.91
CA GLN A 87 -5.48 -0.82 -6.91
C GLN A 87 -6.19 -2.15 -6.57
N GLY A 88 -7.07 -2.12 -5.56
CA GLY A 88 -7.99 -3.19 -5.23
C GLY A 88 -8.04 -3.55 -3.75
N VAL A 89 -8.99 -4.44 -3.44
CA VAL A 89 -9.12 -5.12 -2.14
C VAL A 89 -8.70 -6.58 -2.30
N HIS A 90 -7.70 -6.99 -1.54
CA HIS A 90 -6.99 -8.25 -1.64
C HIS A 90 -7.12 -9.03 -0.33
N THR A 91 -7.37 -10.34 -0.46
CA THR A 91 -7.48 -11.25 0.69
C THR A 91 -6.18 -11.97 1.00
N THR A 92 -5.18 -11.88 0.11
CA THR A 92 -3.86 -12.50 0.26
C THR A 92 -2.75 -11.49 0.02
N ILE A 93 -1.67 -11.58 0.82
CA ILE A 93 -0.50 -10.72 0.65
C ILE A 93 0.24 -11.03 -0.65
N LYS A 94 0.28 -12.31 -1.05
CA LYS A 94 0.92 -12.76 -2.31
C LYS A 94 0.43 -11.96 -3.52
N HIS A 95 -0.89 -11.78 -3.65
CA HIS A 95 -1.46 -11.03 -4.78
C HIS A 95 -1.09 -9.54 -4.74
N ILE A 96 -0.90 -8.97 -3.54
CA ILE A 96 -0.38 -7.61 -3.38
C ILE A 96 1.09 -7.56 -3.82
N CYS A 97 1.92 -8.50 -3.38
CA CYS A 97 3.34 -8.58 -3.77
C CYS A 97 3.53 -8.69 -5.29
N GLU A 98 2.72 -9.50 -5.97
CA GLU A 98 2.74 -9.62 -7.44
C GLU A 98 2.42 -8.29 -8.12
N LYS A 99 1.36 -7.61 -7.68
CA LYS A 99 0.97 -6.29 -8.22
C LYS A 99 2.02 -5.22 -7.91
N LEU A 100 2.58 -5.24 -6.72
CA LEU A 100 3.61 -4.31 -6.27
C LEU A 100 4.88 -4.47 -7.11
N ALA A 101 5.32 -5.70 -7.36
CA ALA A 101 6.47 -5.99 -8.22
C ALA A 101 6.27 -5.45 -9.65
N THR A 102 5.08 -5.62 -10.22
CA THR A 102 4.74 -5.05 -11.54
C THR A 102 4.75 -3.53 -11.50
N ALA A 103 4.12 -2.90 -10.50
CA ALA A 103 4.06 -1.45 -10.38
C ALA A 103 5.44 -0.80 -10.23
N ILE A 104 6.35 -1.43 -9.47
CA ILE A 104 7.74 -0.96 -9.31
C ILE A 104 8.49 -1.03 -10.63
N LYS A 105 8.37 -2.13 -11.38
CA LYS A 105 9.00 -2.27 -12.69
C LYS A 105 8.54 -1.17 -13.64
N GLN A 106 7.24 -0.88 -13.66
CA GLN A 106 6.65 0.17 -14.48
C GLN A 106 7.19 1.55 -14.08
N CYS A 107 7.17 1.88 -12.78
CA CYS A 107 7.69 3.16 -12.28
C CYS A 107 9.16 3.37 -12.67
N ASN A 108 10.01 2.34 -12.52
CA ASN A 108 11.42 2.45 -12.86
C ASN A 108 11.64 2.65 -14.37
N GLN A 109 10.77 2.11 -15.23
CA GLN A 109 10.82 2.31 -16.68
C GLN A 109 10.37 3.73 -17.06
N ASP A 110 9.29 4.23 -16.45
CA ASP A 110 8.76 5.57 -16.70
C ASP A 110 9.71 6.70 -16.24
N HIS A 111 10.62 6.43 -15.30
CA HIS A 111 11.63 7.39 -14.83
C HIS A 111 12.90 7.40 -15.69
N MET A 112 13.05 6.46 -16.62
CA MET A 112 14.20 6.34 -17.53
C MET A 112 13.87 6.77 -18.98
N SER A 113 12.68 7.33 -19.20
CA SER A 113 12.18 7.80 -20.50
C SER A 113 11.99 9.31 -20.54
#